data_AF-A0A1B6KSL4-F1
#
_entry.id   AF-A0A1B6KSL4-F1
#
_cell.length_a   1.000
_cell.length_b   1.000
_cell.length_c   1.000
_cell.angle_alpha   90.00
_cell.angle_beta   90.00
_cell.angle_gamma   90.00
#
_symmetry.space_group_name_H-M   'P 1'
#
loop_
_entity.id
_entity.type
_entity.pdbx_description
1 polymer ?
#
loop_
_entity_poly.entity_id
_entity_poly.type
_entity_poly.pdbx_seq_one_letter_code
_entity_poly.pdbx_strand_id
1 'polypeptide(L)'
;VVVAAPAVTQCYDRDKQAWSIKSDCHTDTVRLHMVYKDIHNVPRNHLRYVCWMAYLLRYDEETREMVPKPLPGAPFSHYYAQENSDEGIIMETDVGVKELKEPGCPYLTDKGQMRVQVVWTESYLLFQATYHKYDDVTRTQGQQMRREITTLQAENYSLERQLFSYQKSIAYAHSRGTYSYDPMTPDGRADDDEDPYPFEERGSQVDSKPSDT
;
A
#
# COMPACT_ATOMS: atom_id res chain seq x y z
N VAL A 1 -23.90 3.73 -32.30
CA VAL A 1 -22.86 3.42 -31.30
C VAL A 1 -21.85 4.56 -31.30
N VAL A 2 -22.05 5.57 -30.46
CA VAL A 2 -21.04 6.62 -30.28
C VAL A 2 -20.10 6.08 -29.21
N VAL A 3 -19.07 5.36 -29.64
CA VAL A 3 -17.91 5.14 -28.78
C VAL A 3 -17.32 6.53 -28.58
N ALA A 4 -17.19 6.98 -27.33
CA ALA A 4 -16.45 8.20 -27.00
C ALA A 4 -15.11 8.14 -27.76
N ALA A 5 -14.96 8.97 -28.80
CA ALA A 5 -13.74 8.99 -29.56
C ALA A 5 -12.61 9.36 -28.58
N PRO A 6 -11.47 8.65 -28.60
CA PRO A 6 -10.38 8.92 -27.67
C PRO A 6 -9.84 10.32 -27.93
N ALA A 7 -10.33 11.29 -27.17
CA ALA A 7 -9.90 12.67 -27.22
C ALA A 7 -8.70 12.83 -26.30
N VAL A 8 -7.56 13.20 -26.87
CA VAL A 8 -6.39 13.62 -26.10
C VAL A 8 -6.67 15.04 -25.64
N THR A 9 -6.80 15.23 -24.33
CA THR A 9 -6.99 16.56 -23.73
C THR A 9 -5.67 17.03 -23.15
N GLN A 10 -5.28 18.26 -23.44
CA GLN A 10 -4.12 18.90 -22.81
C GLN A 10 -4.53 19.66 -21.56
N CYS A 11 -3.69 19.63 -20.54
CA CYS A 11 -3.82 20.42 -19.33
C CYS A 11 -2.44 20.89 -18.86
N TYR A 12 -2.42 21.80 -17.88
CA TYR A 12 -1.20 22.39 -17.36
C TYR A 12 -1.14 22.25 -15.85
N ASP A 13 0.06 22.05 -15.32
CA ASP A 13 0.33 22.13 -13.90
C ASP A 13 0.51 23.57 -13.41
N ARG A 14 0.72 23.71 -12.10
CA ARG A 14 0.95 25.02 -11.46
C ARG A 14 2.17 25.76 -12.03
N ASP A 15 3.14 25.03 -12.56
CA ASP A 15 4.38 25.56 -13.15
C ASP A 15 4.23 25.78 -14.68
N LYS A 16 2.98 25.72 -15.18
CA LYS A 16 2.59 25.86 -16.59
C LYS A 16 3.23 24.82 -17.51
N GLN A 17 3.68 23.70 -16.97
CA GLN A 17 4.19 22.61 -17.81
C GLN A 17 3.03 21.80 -18.38
N ALA A 18 3.19 21.33 -19.60
CA ALA A 18 2.14 20.67 -20.37
C ALA A 18 2.00 19.19 -20.02
N TRP A 19 0.76 18.75 -19.90
CA TRP A 19 0.34 17.37 -19.68
C TRP A 19 -0.74 17.00 -20.68
N SER A 20 -0.89 15.71 -20.96
CA SER A 20 -2.03 15.20 -21.73
C SER A 20 -2.68 14.01 -21.04
N ILE A 21 -4.01 13.95 -21.10
CA ILE A 21 -4.80 12.82 -20.60
C ILE A 21 -5.60 12.23 -21.75
N LYS A 22 -5.57 10.90 -21.85
CA LYS A 22 -6.33 10.12 -22.84
C LYS A 22 -7.09 9.00 -22.13
N SER A 23 -8.34 8.79 -22.50
CA SER A 23 -9.09 7.61 -22.07
C SER A 23 -8.74 6.38 -22.91
N ASP A 24 -8.56 5.25 -22.24
CA ASP A 24 -8.37 3.93 -22.81
C ASP A 24 -9.53 3.00 -22.39
N CYS A 25 -10.13 2.31 -23.36
CA CYS A 25 -11.27 1.42 -23.18
C CYS A 25 -11.00 0.01 -23.73
N HIS A 26 -9.73 -0.40 -23.87
CA HIS A 26 -9.38 -1.75 -24.31
C HIS A 26 -9.50 -2.82 -23.19
N THR A 27 -9.75 -2.39 -21.96
CA THR A 27 -9.95 -3.23 -20.76
C THR A 27 -11.41 -3.26 -20.30
N ASP A 28 -11.72 -4.03 -19.25
CA ASP A 28 -13.08 -4.10 -18.69
C ASP A 28 -13.52 -2.78 -18.04
N THR A 29 -12.60 -2.10 -17.37
CA THR A 29 -12.77 -0.74 -16.84
C THR A 29 -12.09 0.28 -17.72
N VAL A 30 -12.56 1.52 -17.64
CA VAL A 30 -11.96 2.66 -18.32
C VAL A 30 -10.65 3.01 -17.60
N ARG A 31 -9.61 3.31 -18.37
CA ARG A 31 -8.32 3.77 -17.86
C ARG A 31 -8.02 5.16 -18.37
N LEU A 32 -7.28 5.94 -17.58
CA LEU A 32 -6.77 7.25 -17.99
C LEU A 32 -5.25 7.15 -18.13
N HIS A 33 -4.73 7.45 -19.32
CA HIS A 33 -3.31 7.56 -19.58
C HIS A 33 -2.88 9.01 -19.53
N MET A 34 -2.06 9.34 -18.54
CA MET A 34 -1.57 10.70 -18.27
C MET A 34 -0.09 10.81 -18.62
N VAL A 35 0.27 11.77 -19.47
CA VAL A 35 1.62 11.92 -20.01
C VAL A 35 2.12 13.33 -19.76
N TYR A 36 3.32 13.46 -19.21
CA TYR A 36 4.04 14.70 -19.04
C TYR A 36 4.76 15.09 -20.34
N LYS A 37 4.31 16.15 -21.02
CA LYS A 37 4.82 16.53 -22.36
C LYS A 37 6.14 17.30 -22.29
N ASP A 38 6.38 17.96 -21.17
CA ASP A 38 7.54 18.81 -20.96
C ASP A 38 8.64 18.11 -20.14
N ILE A 39 8.73 16.78 -20.22
CA ILE A 39 9.77 15.98 -19.55
C ILE A 39 11.19 16.41 -19.93
N HIS A 40 11.37 16.86 -21.17
CA HIS A 40 12.64 17.38 -21.67
C HIS A 40 13.07 18.70 -20.98
N ASN A 41 12.13 19.43 -20.36
CA ASN A 41 12.41 20.65 -19.59
C ASN A 41 12.94 20.37 -18.19
N VAL A 42 12.92 19.11 -17.73
CA VAL A 42 13.54 18.76 -16.44
C VAL A 42 15.05 19.02 -16.55
N PRO A 43 15.64 19.83 -15.65
CA PRO A 43 17.08 20.08 -15.66
C PRO A 43 17.91 18.81 -15.47
N ARG A 44 19.09 18.75 -16.13
CA ARG A 44 20.06 17.68 -15.89
C ARG A 44 20.45 17.62 -14.41
N ASN A 45 20.74 16.42 -13.92
CA ASN A 45 21.09 16.14 -12.52
C ASN A 45 20.00 16.53 -11.51
N HIS A 46 18.76 16.72 -11.95
CA HIS A 46 17.62 16.96 -11.09
C HIS A 46 16.52 15.94 -11.37
N LEU A 47 15.72 15.68 -10.35
CA LEU A 47 14.47 14.95 -10.45
C LEU A 47 13.33 15.92 -10.14
N ARG A 48 12.29 15.92 -10.98
CA ARG A 48 11.04 16.62 -10.69
C ARG A 48 10.07 15.63 -10.05
N TYR A 49 9.77 15.82 -8.78
CA TYR A 49 8.67 15.13 -8.12
C TYR A 49 7.37 15.89 -8.37
N VAL A 50 6.31 15.16 -8.73
CA VAL A 50 4.96 15.72 -8.89
C VAL A 50 3.95 14.79 -8.23
N CYS A 51 3.02 15.35 -7.47
CA CYS A 51 1.91 14.64 -6.82
C CYS A 51 0.57 15.30 -7.17
N TRP A 52 -0.45 14.50 -7.48
CA TRP A 52 -1.77 14.99 -7.84
C TRP A 52 -2.90 14.05 -7.40
N MET A 53 -4.08 14.64 -7.24
CA MET A 53 -5.34 13.93 -7.14
C MET A 53 -6.02 13.95 -8.50
N ALA A 54 -6.58 12.81 -8.93
CA ALA A 54 -7.44 12.73 -10.09
C ALA A 54 -8.86 12.36 -9.65
N TYR A 55 -9.84 13.02 -10.24
CA TYR A 55 -11.25 12.78 -10.02
C TYR A 55 -11.98 12.58 -11.33
N LEU A 56 -12.91 11.65 -11.33
CA LEU A 56 -13.90 11.50 -12.37
C LEU A 56 -15.14 12.29 -11.98
N LEU A 57 -15.60 13.19 -12.84
CA LEU A 57 -16.81 13.96 -12.54
C LEU A 57 -18.04 13.13 -12.91
N ARG A 58 -18.89 12.88 -11.91
CA ARG A 58 -20.17 12.18 -12.05
C ARG A 58 -21.32 13.18 -11.93
N TYR A 59 -22.24 13.16 -12.88
CA TYR A 59 -23.49 13.90 -12.75
C TYR A 59 -24.38 13.25 -11.70
N ASP A 60 -24.85 14.04 -10.75
CA ASP A 60 -25.80 13.61 -9.73
C ASP A 60 -27.17 14.24 -10.01
N GLU A 61 -28.19 13.39 -10.21
CA GLU A 61 -29.53 13.84 -10.57
C GLU A 61 -30.24 14.56 -9.41
N GLU A 62 -29.92 14.21 -8.16
CA GLU A 62 -30.55 14.79 -6.97
C GLU A 62 -30.10 16.23 -6.76
N THR A 63 -28.79 16.46 -6.78
CA THR A 63 -28.19 17.78 -6.62
C THR A 63 -28.17 18.60 -7.92
N ARG A 64 -28.31 17.94 -9.08
CA ARG A 64 -28.11 18.50 -10.43
C ARG A 64 -26.71 19.10 -10.64
N GLU A 65 -25.72 18.56 -9.93
CA GLU A 65 -24.34 19.01 -9.97
C GLU A 65 -23.39 17.92 -10.46
N MET A 66 -22.19 18.34 -10.87
CA MET A 66 -21.09 17.41 -11.15
C MET A 66 -20.31 17.16 -9.87
N VAL A 67 -20.41 15.95 -9.34
CA VAL A 67 -19.71 15.55 -8.12
C VAL A 67 -18.38 14.90 -8.47
N PRO A 68 -17.24 15.39 -7.94
CA PRO A 68 -15.94 14.77 -8.17
C PRO A 68 -15.82 13.48 -7.36
N LYS A 69 -15.58 12.36 -8.04
CA LYS A 69 -15.29 11.06 -7.43
C LYS A 69 -13.80 10.75 -7.57
N PRO A 70 -13.05 10.57 -6.48
CA PRO A 70 -11.62 10.29 -6.56
C PRO A 70 -11.36 8.95 -7.27
N LEU A 71 -10.30 8.91 -8.07
CA LEU A 71 -9.88 7.66 -8.70
C LEU A 71 -9.29 6.70 -7.64
N PRO A 72 -9.50 5.38 -7.80
CA PRO A 72 -8.78 4.38 -7.01
C PRO A 72 -7.26 4.58 -7.11
N GLY A 73 -6.58 4.48 -5.97
CA GLY A 73 -5.12 4.64 -5.91
C GLY A 73 -4.62 6.09 -5.81
N ALA A 74 -5.51 7.10 -5.80
CA ALA A 74 -5.13 8.47 -5.48
C ALA A 74 -4.70 8.60 -4.00
N PRO A 75 -3.76 9.50 -3.66
CA PRO A 75 -3.02 10.41 -4.56
C PRO A 75 -2.02 9.67 -5.44
N PHE A 76 -1.82 10.18 -6.65
CA PHE A 76 -0.80 9.71 -7.57
C PHE A 76 0.45 10.57 -7.44
N SER A 77 1.62 9.96 -7.57
CA SER A 77 2.87 10.71 -7.59
C SER A 77 3.90 10.05 -8.50
N HIS A 78 4.82 10.85 -9.03
CA HIS A 78 5.88 10.36 -9.89
C HIS A 78 7.14 11.24 -9.84
N TYR A 79 8.28 10.62 -10.16
CA TYR A 79 9.57 11.27 -10.30
C TYR A 79 9.98 11.29 -11.76
N TYR A 80 10.16 12.47 -12.32
CA TYR A 80 10.61 12.67 -13.69
C TYR A 80 12.08 13.08 -13.72
N ALA A 81 12.87 12.42 -14.56
CA ALA A 81 14.20 12.87 -14.96
C ALA A 81 14.12 13.46 -16.38
N GLN A 82 15.19 14.11 -16.84
CA GLN A 82 15.25 14.56 -18.23
C GLN A 82 15.29 13.35 -19.18
N GLU A 83 14.25 13.20 -19.98
CA GLU A 83 14.14 12.16 -21.02
C GLU A 83 13.57 12.77 -22.31
N ASN A 84 13.61 12.00 -23.41
CA ASN A 84 13.10 12.46 -24.70
C ASN A 84 11.56 12.45 -24.74
N SER A 85 10.93 11.53 -24.03
CA SER A 85 9.49 11.34 -24.01
C SER A 85 9.07 10.59 -22.76
N ASP A 86 7.95 11.00 -22.16
CA ASP A 86 7.32 10.28 -21.06
C ASP A 86 6.45 9.14 -21.61
N GLU A 87 6.61 7.93 -21.06
CA GLU A 87 5.74 6.78 -21.34
C GLU A 87 4.35 6.98 -20.71
N GLY A 88 4.26 7.83 -19.69
CA GLY A 88 3.03 8.18 -19.00
C GLY A 88 2.59 7.15 -17.98
N ILE A 89 1.57 7.53 -17.22
CA ILE A 89 1.03 6.77 -16.09
C ILE A 89 -0.39 6.37 -16.41
N ILE A 90 -0.71 5.10 -16.18
CA ILE A 90 -2.07 4.57 -16.30
C ILE A 90 -2.73 4.68 -14.94
N MET A 91 -3.82 5.46 -14.87
CA MET A 91 -4.69 5.55 -13.72
C MET A 91 -5.95 4.72 -13.99
N GLU A 92 -6.20 3.73 -13.15
CA GLU A 92 -7.40 2.90 -13.26
C GLU A 92 -8.62 3.65 -12.72
N THR A 93 -9.77 3.45 -13.36
CA THR A 93 -11.07 3.88 -12.82
C THR A 93 -11.88 2.66 -12.40
N ASP A 94 -12.92 2.89 -11.60
CA ASP A 94 -13.89 1.85 -11.24
C ASP A 94 -15.12 1.84 -12.16
N VAL A 95 -15.08 2.59 -13.26
CA VAL A 95 -16.18 2.66 -14.25
C VAL A 95 -15.98 1.61 -15.32
N GLY A 96 -17.00 0.77 -15.51
CA GLY A 96 -16.98 -0.26 -16.54
C GLY A 96 -17.10 0.33 -17.94
N VAL A 97 -16.38 -0.23 -18.91
CA VAL A 97 -16.54 0.16 -20.33
C VAL A 97 -17.96 -0.18 -20.85
N LYS A 98 -18.63 -1.15 -20.23
CA LYS A 98 -20.05 -1.46 -20.50
C LYS A 98 -20.98 -0.37 -19.97
N GLU A 99 -20.74 0.12 -18.75
CA GLU A 99 -21.50 1.20 -18.11
C GLU A 99 -21.44 2.50 -18.94
N LEU A 100 -20.28 2.81 -19.53
CA LEU A 100 -20.16 3.96 -20.44
C LEU A 100 -21.06 3.89 -21.69
N LYS A 101 -21.49 2.69 -22.09
CA LYS A 101 -22.36 2.50 -23.26
C LYS A 101 -23.84 2.58 -22.90
N GLU A 102 -24.17 2.61 -21.60
CA GLU A 102 -25.55 2.68 -21.14
C GLU A 102 -26.12 4.09 -21.39
N PRO A 103 -27.36 4.18 -21.88
CA PRO A 103 -28.04 5.47 -22.01
C PRO A 103 -28.13 6.18 -20.66
N GLY A 104 -27.80 7.47 -20.63
CA GLY A 104 -27.84 8.24 -19.39
C GLY A 104 -26.68 7.97 -18.43
N CYS A 105 -25.57 7.38 -18.91
CA CYS A 105 -24.37 7.19 -18.09
C CYS A 105 -23.96 8.51 -17.41
N PRO A 106 -23.92 8.57 -16.07
CA PRO A 106 -23.71 9.82 -15.34
C PRO A 106 -22.30 10.38 -15.49
N TYR A 107 -21.36 9.59 -16.01
CA TYR A 107 -19.97 10.02 -16.24
C TYR A 107 -19.74 10.67 -17.61
N LEU A 108 -20.74 10.64 -18.50
CA LEU A 108 -20.66 11.22 -19.83
C LEU A 108 -21.54 12.46 -19.92
N THR A 109 -21.03 13.49 -20.60
CA THR A 109 -21.84 14.63 -21.02
C THR A 109 -22.79 14.23 -22.15
N ASP A 110 -23.74 15.10 -22.50
CA ASP A 110 -24.64 14.94 -23.65
C ASP A 110 -23.89 14.73 -24.99
N LYS A 111 -22.60 15.13 -25.03
CA LYS A 111 -21.71 14.94 -26.19
C LYS A 111 -20.92 13.63 -26.14
N GLY A 112 -21.18 12.77 -25.16
CA GLY A 112 -20.44 11.52 -24.93
C GLY A 112 -19.01 11.75 -24.43
N GLN A 113 -18.72 12.89 -23.79
CA GLN A 113 -17.39 13.21 -23.28
C GLN A 113 -17.30 12.96 -21.78
N MET A 114 -16.22 12.29 -21.36
CA MET A 114 -15.89 12.10 -19.96
C MET A 114 -15.12 13.32 -19.43
N ARG A 115 -15.43 13.76 -18.21
CA ARG A 115 -14.74 14.89 -17.56
C ARG A 115 -13.87 14.42 -16.41
N VAL A 116 -12.58 14.73 -16.51
CA VAL A 116 -11.57 14.42 -15.51
C VAL A 116 -11.11 15.73 -14.88
N GLN A 117 -11.10 15.80 -13.56
CA GLN A 117 -10.53 16.90 -12.81
C GLN A 117 -9.20 16.45 -12.21
N VAL A 118 -8.13 17.21 -12.47
CA VAL A 118 -6.82 16.99 -11.87
C VAL A 118 -6.52 18.13 -10.91
N VAL A 119 -6.10 17.79 -9.70
CA VAL A 119 -5.68 18.74 -8.67
C VAL A 119 -4.23 18.47 -8.33
N TRP A 120 -3.35 19.37 -8.76
CA TRP A 120 -1.92 19.34 -8.44
C TRP A 120 -1.71 19.70 -6.98
N THR A 121 -0.96 18.88 -6.25
CA THR A 121 -0.74 19.05 -4.80
C THR A 121 0.68 19.53 -4.54
N GLU A 122 1.66 18.65 -4.75
CA GLU A 122 3.08 18.91 -4.52
C GLU A 122 3.86 18.85 -5.84
N SER A 123 4.84 19.75 -5.99
CA SER A 123 5.77 19.80 -7.11
C SER A 123 7.12 20.28 -6.58
N TYR A 124 8.14 19.43 -6.66
CA TYR A 124 9.48 19.74 -6.16
C TYR A 124 10.53 19.45 -7.22
N LEU A 125 11.53 20.32 -7.30
CA LEU A 125 12.75 20.05 -8.06
C LEU A 125 13.84 19.63 -7.08
N LEU A 126 14.30 18.40 -7.20
CA LEU A 126 15.22 17.74 -6.28
C LEU A 126 16.57 17.54 -6.97
N PHE A 127 17.65 17.74 -6.22
CA PHE A 127 19.00 17.49 -6.74
C PHE A 127 19.32 15.99 -6.67
N GLN A 128 19.66 15.39 -7.81
CA GLN A 128 19.78 13.93 -7.95
C GLN A 128 20.92 13.32 -7.13
N ALA A 129 21.96 14.10 -6.78
CA ALA A 129 23.02 13.62 -5.91
C ALA A 129 22.57 13.39 -4.46
N THR A 130 21.45 14.00 -4.06
CA THR A 130 20.88 13.89 -2.71
C THR A 130 19.61 13.04 -2.68
N TYR A 131 18.87 12.99 -3.79
CA TYR A 131 17.61 12.27 -3.89
C TYR A 131 17.58 11.38 -5.12
N HIS A 132 17.26 10.10 -4.92
CA HIS A 132 17.07 9.13 -5.98
C HIS A 132 15.62 8.67 -6.04
N LYS A 133 15.10 8.42 -7.26
CA LYS A 133 13.72 7.91 -7.48
C LYS A 133 13.41 6.58 -6.77
N TYR A 134 14.42 5.86 -6.28
CA TYR A 134 14.27 4.58 -5.59
C TYR A 134 14.29 4.73 -4.06
N ASP A 135 14.59 5.91 -3.53
CA ASP A 135 14.69 6.12 -2.09
C ASP A 135 13.32 5.90 -1.43
N ASP A 136 12.25 6.39 -2.06
CA ASP A 136 10.88 6.20 -1.58
C ASP A 136 10.42 4.75 -1.67
N VAL A 137 10.78 4.05 -2.74
CA VAL A 137 10.47 2.61 -2.91
C VAL A 137 11.15 1.82 -1.81
N THR A 138 12.44 2.07 -1.59
CA THR A 138 13.24 1.40 -0.56
C THR A 138 12.69 1.68 0.83
N ARG A 139 12.32 2.94 1.11
CA ARG A 139 11.71 3.33 2.39
C ARG A 139 10.37 2.61 2.62
N THR A 140 9.51 2.59 1.61
CA THR A 140 8.17 1.99 1.72
C THR A 140 8.24 0.47 1.84
N GLN A 141 9.04 -0.20 1.01
CA GLN A 141 9.28 -1.64 1.11
C GLN A 141 9.89 -2.01 2.45
N GLY A 142 10.86 -1.22 2.93
CA GLY A 142 11.44 -1.40 4.26
C GLY A 142 10.40 -1.32 5.37
N GLN A 143 9.47 -0.36 5.30
CA GLN A 143 8.37 -0.24 6.26
C GLN A 143 7.39 -1.41 6.17
N GLN A 144 7.01 -1.81 4.96
CA GLN A 144 6.10 -2.93 4.72
C GLN A 144 6.68 -4.24 5.26
N MET A 145 7.92 -4.58 4.91
CA MET A 145 8.59 -5.80 5.38
C MET A 145 8.67 -5.84 6.90
N ARG A 146 8.98 -4.70 7.56
CA ARG A 146 9.01 -4.63 9.04
C ARG A 146 7.63 -4.92 9.65
N ARG A 147 6.55 -4.40 9.05
CA ARG A 147 5.18 -4.69 9.50
C ARG A 147 4.85 -6.17 9.33
N GLU A 148 5.14 -6.74 8.17
CA GLU A 148 4.91 -8.16 7.90
C GLU A 148 5.68 -9.07 8.86
N ILE A 149 6.97 -8.80 9.11
CA ILE A 149 7.77 -9.53 10.10
C ILE A 149 7.13 -9.44 11.49
N THR A 150 6.68 -8.25 11.89
CA THR A 150 6.04 -8.05 13.20
C THR A 150 4.75 -8.86 13.32
N THR A 151 3.91 -8.85 12.27
CA THR A 151 2.68 -9.65 12.22
C THR A 151 2.98 -11.14 12.29
N LEU A 152 3.93 -11.62 11.49
CA LEU A 152 4.33 -13.03 11.47
C LEU A 152 4.90 -13.49 12.81
N GLN A 153 5.70 -12.65 13.49
CA GLN A 153 6.21 -12.94 14.82
C GLN A 153 5.09 -13.05 15.86
N ALA A 154 4.09 -12.16 15.80
CA ALA A 154 2.93 -12.21 16.70
C ALA A 154 2.08 -13.46 16.47
N GLU A 155 1.84 -13.84 15.22
CA GLU A 155 1.13 -15.07 14.87
C GLU A 155 1.88 -16.32 15.33
N ASN A 156 3.20 -16.38 15.09
CA ASN A 156 4.03 -17.50 15.50
C ASN A 156 4.00 -17.66 17.03
N TYR A 157 4.17 -16.56 17.78
CA TYR A 157 4.05 -16.58 19.24
C TYR A 157 2.66 -17.07 19.72
N SER A 158 1.58 -16.65 19.05
CA SER A 158 0.23 -17.13 19.36
C SER A 158 0.09 -18.64 19.11
N LEU A 159 0.63 -19.14 17.99
CA LEU A 159 0.62 -20.55 17.64
C LEU A 159 1.45 -21.40 18.63
N GLU A 160 2.62 -20.93 19.04
CA GLU A 160 3.45 -21.58 20.07
C GLU A 160 2.70 -21.71 21.39
N ARG A 161 1.98 -20.66 21.81
CA ARG A 161 1.13 -20.71 23.01
C ARG A 161 -0.01 -21.72 22.88
N GLN A 162 -0.64 -21.81 21.71
CA GLN A 162 -1.69 -22.79 21.46
C GLN A 162 -1.14 -24.21 21.50
N LEU A 163 -0.01 -24.47 20.84
CA LEU A 163 0.70 -25.75 20.86
C LEU A 163 1.04 -26.19 22.29
N PHE A 164 1.60 -25.29 23.08
CA PHE A 164 1.92 -25.57 24.49
C PHE A 164 0.66 -25.91 25.30
N SER A 165 -0.42 -25.16 25.11
CA SER A 165 -1.71 -25.43 25.77
C SER A 165 -2.26 -26.81 25.40
N TYR A 166 -2.23 -27.18 24.11
CA TYR A 166 -2.65 -28.51 23.66
C TYR A 166 -1.79 -29.62 24.23
N GLN A 167 -0.46 -29.47 24.23
CA GLN A 167 0.46 -30.44 24.83
C GLN A 167 0.17 -30.63 26.33
N LYS A 168 -0.05 -29.53 27.06
CA LYS A 168 -0.43 -29.59 28.48
C LYS A 168 -1.75 -30.35 28.68
N SER A 169 -2.77 -30.05 27.86
CA SER A 169 -4.06 -30.74 27.89
C SER A 169 -3.92 -32.25 27.62
N ILE A 170 -3.12 -32.64 26.63
CA ILE A 170 -2.85 -34.04 26.29
C ILE A 170 -2.15 -34.74 27.47
N ALA A 171 -1.12 -34.12 28.06
CA ALA A 171 -0.43 -34.66 29.22
C ALA A 171 -1.37 -34.88 30.41
N TYR A 172 -2.27 -33.92 30.71
CA TYR A 172 -3.29 -34.08 31.76
C TYR A 172 -4.31 -35.17 31.45
N ALA A 173 -4.70 -35.34 30.18
CA ALA A 173 -5.61 -36.40 29.79
C ALA A 173 -4.95 -37.79 29.96
N HIS A 174 -3.69 -37.92 29.56
CA HIS A 174 -2.92 -39.17 29.73
C HIS A 174 -2.64 -39.49 31.21
N SER A 175 -2.34 -38.48 32.05
CA SER A 175 -2.13 -38.71 33.48
C SER A 175 -3.41 -39.13 34.20
N ARG A 176 -4.59 -38.73 33.73
CA ARG A 176 -5.88 -39.22 34.24
C ARG A 176 -6.25 -40.61 33.73
N GLY A 177 -5.73 -41.01 32.55
CA GLY A 177 -5.87 -42.36 32.00
C GLY A 177 -4.99 -43.43 32.69
N THR A 178 -4.00 -43.04 33.48
CA THR A 178 -3.15 -43.94 34.27
C THR A 178 -3.69 -44.29 35.66
N TYR A 179 -4.90 -43.85 36.03
CA TYR A 179 -5.56 -44.21 37.30
C TYR A 179 -6.69 -45.23 37.13
N SER A 180 -6.48 -46.28 36.33
CA SER A 180 -7.33 -47.47 36.43
C SER A 180 -6.48 -48.72 36.57
N TYR A 181 -6.61 -49.34 37.74
CA TYR A 181 -5.91 -50.51 38.29
C TYR A 181 -4.59 -50.22 38.99
N ASP A 182 -4.69 -49.78 40.25
CA ASP A 182 -3.69 -50.09 41.25
C ASP A 182 -4.34 -50.99 42.33
N PRO A 183 -3.90 -52.24 42.53
CA PRO A 183 -4.12 -52.96 43.76
C PRO A 183 -2.98 -52.66 44.73
N MET A 184 -3.22 -51.68 45.62
CA MET A 184 -2.59 -51.48 46.94
C MET A 184 -1.06 -51.31 47.03
N THR A 185 -0.65 -50.14 47.53
CA THR A 185 0.15 -50.10 48.77
C THR A 185 -0.08 -48.77 49.53
N PRO A 186 -0.16 -48.80 50.88
CA PRO A 186 -0.48 -47.63 51.69
C PRO A 186 0.79 -46.94 52.16
N ASP A 187 0.96 -45.66 51.85
CA ASP A 187 1.44 -44.69 52.85
C ASP A 187 1.28 -43.28 52.30
N GLY A 188 0.61 -42.45 53.10
CA GLY A 188 0.33 -41.07 52.77
C GLY A 188 1.54 -40.17 52.94
N ARG A 189 1.57 -39.12 52.13
CA ARG A 189 1.83 -37.75 52.59
C ARG A 189 1.35 -36.77 51.53
N ALA A 190 0.40 -35.95 51.94
CA ALA A 190 0.01 -34.73 51.28
C ALA A 190 1.09 -33.66 51.51
N ASP A 191 1.00 -32.63 50.67
CA ASP A 191 1.64 -31.31 50.78
C ASP A 191 3.13 -31.24 50.38
N ASP A 192 3.39 -30.54 49.28
CA ASP A 192 4.06 -29.24 49.35
C ASP A 192 3.95 -28.51 47.99
N ASP A 193 3.13 -27.46 48.00
CA ASP A 193 3.24 -26.31 47.11
C ASP A 193 4.60 -25.64 47.38
N GLU A 194 5.55 -25.70 46.44
CA GLU A 194 6.67 -24.76 46.43
C GLU A 194 7.19 -24.53 45.01
N ASP A 195 6.77 -23.40 44.45
CA ASP A 195 7.48 -22.71 43.38
C ASP A 195 8.42 -21.70 44.07
N PRO A 196 9.75 -21.83 43.92
CA PRO A 196 10.52 -20.64 43.58
C PRO A 196 11.77 -20.98 42.75
N TYR A 197 11.72 -20.77 41.44
CA TYR A 197 12.96 -20.62 40.66
C TYR A 197 13.39 -19.14 40.61
N PRO A 198 14.58 -18.79 41.14
CA PRO A 198 15.13 -17.45 40.99
C PRO A 198 15.73 -17.27 39.59
N PHE A 199 15.39 -16.14 38.99
CA PHE A 199 15.95 -15.57 37.78
C PHE A 199 17.45 -15.25 37.99
N GLU A 200 18.35 -15.98 37.32
CA GLU A 200 19.75 -15.55 37.16
C GLU A 200 19.96 -14.89 35.79
N GLU A 201 19.99 -13.56 35.85
CA GLU A 201 20.40 -12.66 34.79
C GLU A 201 21.94 -12.71 34.65
N ARG A 202 22.46 -13.48 33.68
CA ARG A 202 23.87 -13.31 33.27
C ARG A 202 23.99 -12.18 32.28
N GLY A 203 24.11 -10.97 32.83
CA GLY A 203 24.77 -9.86 32.16
C GLY A 203 26.26 -10.17 31.99
N SER A 204 26.70 -10.21 30.74
CA SER A 204 28.13 -10.12 30.39
C SER A 204 28.38 -8.76 29.77
N GLN A 205 28.66 -7.79 30.64
CA GLN A 205 29.32 -6.53 30.31
C GLN A 205 30.81 -6.83 30.08
N VAL A 206 31.34 -6.45 28.92
CA VAL A 206 32.79 -6.24 28.74
C VAL A 206 32.97 -4.92 28.00
N ASP A 207 33.42 -3.92 28.74
CA ASP A 207 33.78 -2.60 28.26
C ASP A 207 35.21 -2.57 27.70
N SER A 208 35.30 -2.04 26.47
CA SER A 208 36.30 -1.08 25.95
C SER A 208 37.81 -1.40 25.91
N LYS A 209 38.43 -1.22 24.72
CA LYS A 209 39.20 0.00 24.38
C LYS A 209 39.60 0.06 22.89
N PRO A 210 39.89 1.28 22.36
CA PRO A 210 40.13 1.53 20.94
C PRO A 210 41.62 1.40 20.57
N SER A 211 41.90 1.16 19.28
CA SER A 211 43.24 1.21 18.71
C SER A 211 43.28 2.22 17.56
N ASP A 212 43.95 3.33 17.79
CA ASP A 212 44.46 4.24 16.75
C ASP A 212 45.68 3.62 16.08
N THR A 213 45.71 3.54 14.74
CA THR A 213 46.85 3.92 13.89
C THR A 213 46.39 4.12 12.45
#